data_AF-A0A352AYM2-F1
#
_entry.id   AF-A0A352AYM2-F1
#
_cell.length_a   1.000
_cell.length_b   1.000
_cell.length_c   1.000
_cell.angle_alpha   90.00
_cell.angle_beta   90.00
_cell.angle_gamma   90.00
#
_symmetry.space_group_name_H-M   'P 1'
#
loop_
_entity.id
_entity.type
_entity.pdbx_description
1 polymer ?
#
loop_
_entity_poly.entity_id
_entity_poly.type
_entity_poly.pdbx_seq_one_letter_code
_entity_poly.pdbx_strand_id
1 'polypeptide(L)'
;MKVIPQLARVLMLEGQVPVGDGAALYRSLLDQNLYAYAVVTGVYNASQLVVNYYRIAASKRQVQNGVNVNPESLERFDLFIRVCCENASGTFTGPVEVKALLLHNAASACAKHNGNHPERQDALNEEAYDLLSGVFEDYRGPAWWVVRTKIGVGLMESGAIAFNEGEYCQYLDFMRETQSKDHAGRVEFYMRWLVSQGNLDAAKARLTDWVRLLDIWSAPNQIERLRLFAEGELGMDIDNA
;
A
#
# COMPACT_ATOMS: atom_id res chain seq x y z
N MET A 1 -0.49 -24.06 -3.79
CA MET A 1 -0.81 -22.63 -3.62
C MET A 1 -0.88 -22.34 -2.14
N LYS A 2 -0.13 -21.34 -1.63
CA LYS A 2 -0.33 -20.85 -0.26
C LYS A 2 -1.70 -20.18 -0.18
N VAL A 3 -2.36 -20.28 0.98
CA VAL A 3 -3.66 -19.65 1.21
C VAL A 3 -3.45 -18.14 1.38
N ILE A 4 -3.97 -17.34 0.44
CA ILE A 4 -3.96 -15.88 0.56
C ILE A 4 -5.02 -15.49 1.61
N PRO A 5 -4.67 -14.68 2.63
CA PRO A 5 -5.64 -14.20 3.60
C PRO A 5 -6.82 -13.48 2.92
N GLN A 6 -8.05 -13.70 3.38
CA GLN A 6 -9.25 -13.08 2.80
C GLN A 6 -9.12 -11.56 2.70
N LEU A 7 -8.60 -10.90 3.74
CA LEU A 7 -8.33 -9.47 3.73
C LEU A 7 -7.41 -9.06 2.58
N ALA A 8 -6.28 -9.76 2.41
CA ALA A 8 -5.36 -9.48 1.32
C ALA A 8 -6.03 -9.62 -0.05
N ARG A 9 -6.90 -10.63 -0.21
CA ARG A 9 -7.65 -10.84 -1.43
C ARG A 9 -8.65 -9.71 -1.70
N VAL A 10 -9.32 -9.20 -0.67
CA VAL A 10 -10.20 -8.01 -0.81
C VAL A 10 -9.40 -6.79 -1.27
N LEU A 11 -8.26 -6.49 -0.64
CA LEU A 11 -7.41 -5.35 -0.99
C LEU A 11 -6.84 -5.48 -2.42
N MET A 12 -6.51 -6.70 -2.85
CA MET A 12 -6.07 -6.97 -4.21
C MET A 12 -7.18 -6.64 -5.23
N LEU A 13 -8.42 -7.05 -4.96
CA LEU A 13 -9.56 -6.77 -5.84
C LEU A 13 -9.90 -5.28 -5.91
N GLU A 14 -9.82 -4.58 -4.77
CA GLU A 14 -9.93 -3.11 -4.72
C GLU A 14 -8.92 -2.41 -5.66
N GLY A 15 -7.71 -2.96 -5.77
CA GLY A 15 -6.69 -2.46 -6.69
C GLY A 15 -7.01 -2.66 -8.16
N GLN A 16 -7.81 -3.68 -8.51
CA GLN A 16 -8.09 -4.12 -9.89
C GLN A 16 -9.37 -3.51 -10.48
N VAL A 17 -10.29 -3.02 -9.66
CA VAL A 17 -11.54 -2.43 -10.16
C VAL A 17 -11.29 -1.10 -10.88
N PRO A 18 -12.14 -0.67 -11.83
CA PRO A 18 -12.05 0.66 -12.42
C PRO A 18 -12.23 1.78 -11.38
N VAL A 19 -11.62 2.94 -11.63
CA VAL A 19 -11.75 4.12 -10.77
C VAL A 19 -13.22 4.57 -10.71
N GLY A 20 -13.76 4.76 -9.51
CA GLY A 20 -15.15 5.16 -9.30
C GLY A 20 -16.20 4.09 -9.59
N ASP A 21 -15.80 2.84 -9.90
CA ASP A 21 -16.74 1.73 -10.12
C ASP A 21 -16.84 0.84 -8.86
N GLY A 22 -17.45 1.39 -7.80
CA GLY A 22 -17.75 0.64 -6.58
C GLY A 22 -18.65 -0.58 -6.82
N ALA A 23 -19.44 -0.58 -7.90
CA ALA A 23 -20.28 -1.71 -8.27
C ALA A 23 -19.45 -2.87 -8.86
N ALA A 24 -18.34 -2.60 -9.55
CA ALA A 24 -17.39 -3.63 -9.97
C ALA A 24 -16.74 -4.31 -8.77
N LEU A 25 -16.38 -3.55 -7.73
CA LEU A 25 -15.85 -4.15 -6.49
C LEU A 25 -16.86 -5.10 -5.85
N TYR A 26 -18.12 -4.68 -5.75
CA TYR A 26 -19.20 -5.54 -5.27
C TYR A 26 -19.31 -6.85 -6.06
N ARG A 27 -19.36 -6.78 -7.40
CA ARG A 27 -19.41 -7.96 -8.28
C ARG A 27 -18.21 -8.88 -8.08
N SER A 28 -17.00 -8.33 -8.10
CA SER A 28 -15.77 -9.12 -7.90
C SER A 28 -15.70 -9.82 -6.54
N LEU A 29 -16.26 -9.21 -5.49
CA LEU A 29 -16.34 -9.83 -4.16
C LEU A 29 -17.39 -10.95 -4.11
N LEU A 30 -18.50 -10.82 -4.82
CA LEU A 30 -19.49 -11.90 -4.94
C LEU A 30 -18.92 -13.09 -5.70
N ASP A 31 -18.29 -12.86 -6.85
CA ASP A 31 -17.70 -13.91 -7.69
C ASP A 31 -16.66 -14.76 -6.95
N GLN A 32 -16.03 -14.19 -5.92
CA GLN A 32 -15.01 -14.85 -5.11
C GLN A 32 -15.49 -15.28 -3.72
N ASN A 33 -16.80 -15.17 -3.43
CA ASN A 33 -17.39 -15.50 -2.13
C ASN A 33 -16.77 -14.73 -0.95
N LEU A 34 -16.32 -13.49 -1.19
CA LEU A 34 -15.68 -12.62 -0.20
C LEU A 34 -16.61 -11.52 0.34
N TYR A 35 -17.75 -11.28 -0.31
CA TYR A 35 -18.63 -10.16 0.05
C TYR A 35 -19.12 -10.22 1.50
N ALA A 36 -19.60 -11.39 1.96
CA ALA A 36 -20.08 -11.54 3.34
C ALA A 36 -18.98 -11.25 4.37
N TYR A 37 -17.78 -11.81 4.16
CA TYR A 37 -16.61 -11.50 4.97
C TYR A 37 -16.30 -10.00 4.97
N ALA A 38 -16.27 -9.38 3.79
CA ALA A 38 -15.90 -7.99 3.63
C ALA A 38 -16.87 -7.03 4.32
N VAL A 39 -18.18 -7.34 4.30
CA VAL A 39 -19.22 -6.56 4.98
C VAL A 39 -19.12 -6.73 6.50
N VAL A 40 -19.04 -7.98 6.99
CA VAL A 40 -19.00 -8.27 8.44
C VAL A 40 -17.78 -7.65 9.12
N THR A 41 -16.63 -7.69 8.44
CA THR A 41 -15.39 -7.07 8.96
C THR A 41 -15.34 -5.56 8.73
N GLY A 42 -16.22 -5.00 7.90
CA GLY A 42 -16.21 -3.57 7.56
C GLY A 42 -15.17 -3.16 6.52
N VAL A 43 -14.29 -4.07 6.04
CA VAL A 43 -13.32 -3.76 4.98
C VAL A 43 -14.00 -3.38 3.67
N TYR A 44 -15.22 -3.88 3.40
CA TYR A 44 -15.98 -3.45 2.23
C TYR A 44 -16.18 -1.93 2.20
N ASN A 45 -16.55 -1.34 3.33
CA ASN A 45 -16.75 0.11 3.44
C ASN A 45 -15.43 0.86 3.27
N ALA A 46 -14.35 0.40 3.91
CA ALA A 46 -13.02 0.98 3.75
C ALA A 46 -12.56 0.96 2.28
N SER A 47 -12.77 -0.16 1.58
CA SER A 47 -12.42 -0.30 0.16
C SER A 47 -13.30 0.53 -0.77
N GLN A 48 -14.60 0.68 -0.46
CA GLN A 48 -15.49 1.58 -1.21
C GLN A 48 -15.02 3.04 -1.11
N LEU A 49 -14.53 3.47 0.06
CA LEU A 49 -13.93 4.80 0.20
C LEU A 49 -12.72 4.96 -0.73
N VAL A 50 -11.84 3.95 -0.80
CA VAL A 50 -10.68 4.01 -1.71
C VAL A 50 -11.11 4.11 -3.18
N VAL A 51 -12.02 3.24 -3.62
CA VAL A 51 -12.46 3.19 -5.03
C VAL A 51 -13.19 4.45 -5.46
N ASN A 52 -14.08 4.96 -4.60
CA ASN A 52 -14.98 6.06 -4.96
C ASN A 52 -14.48 7.45 -4.55
N TYR A 53 -13.43 7.55 -3.72
CA TYR A 53 -12.89 8.85 -3.30
C TYR A 53 -11.40 8.94 -3.62
N TYR A 54 -10.55 8.12 -2.97
CA TYR A 54 -9.09 8.22 -3.11
C TYR A 54 -8.66 8.09 -4.57
N ARG A 55 -9.17 7.07 -5.28
CA ARG A 55 -8.77 6.82 -6.66
C ARG A 55 -9.27 7.88 -7.65
N ILE A 56 -10.40 8.52 -7.36
CA ILE A 56 -10.91 9.67 -8.13
C ILE A 56 -10.04 10.91 -7.88
N ALA A 57 -9.66 11.15 -6.62
CA ALA A 57 -8.73 12.23 -6.27
C ALA A 57 -7.38 12.02 -6.98
N ALA A 58 -6.86 10.78 -6.92
CA ALA A 58 -5.63 10.35 -7.55
C ALA A 58 -5.62 10.52 -9.08
N SER A 59 -6.74 10.25 -9.76
CA SER A 59 -6.84 10.39 -11.22
C SER A 59 -6.85 11.84 -11.70
N LYS A 60 -7.07 12.79 -10.80
CA LYS A 60 -7.10 14.24 -11.08
C LYS A 60 -5.80 14.95 -10.72
N ARG A 61 -4.82 14.24 -10.14
CA ARG A 61 -3.55 14.83 -9.70
C ARG A 61 -2.83 15.51 -10.85
N GLN A 62 -2.23 16.65 -10.54
CA GLN A 62 -1.23 17.28 -11.38
C GLN A 62 0.03 17.45 -10.54
N VAL A 63 1.04 16.61 -10.75
CA VAL A 63 2.27 16.65 -9.95
C VAL A 63 3.28 17.59 -10.58
N GLN A 64 3.68 18.63 -9.86
CA GLN A 64 4.77 19.55 -10.22
C GLN A 64 5.80 19.56 -9.10
N ASN A 65 7.07 19.32 -9.42
CA ASN A 65 8.17 19.24 -8.44
C ASN A 65 7.87 18.30 -7.25
N GLY A 66 7.20 17.18 -7.54
CA GLY A 66 6.81 16.18 -6.53
C GLY A 66 5.62 16.58 -5.64
N VAL A 67 4.92 17.67 -5.95
CA VAL A 67 3.76 18.16 -5.20
C VAL A 67 2.51 18.12 -6.09
N ASN A 68 1.38 17.69 -5.56
CA ASN A 68 0.10 17.83 -6.26
C ASN A 68 -0.37 19.29 -6.22
N VAL A 69 -0.60 19.88 -7.39
CA VAL A 69 -1.06 21.28 -7.50
C VAL A 69 -2.48 21.41 -8.01
N ASN A 70 -3.20 20.31 -8.28
CA ASN A 70 -4.56 20.36 -8.80
C ASN A 70 -5.57 20.60 -7.65
N PRO A 71 -6.31 21.74 -7.61
CA PRO A 71 -7.19 22.07 -6.49
C PRO A 71 -8.34 21.07 -6.29
N GLU A 72 -8.95 20.56 -7.36
CA GLU A 72 -10.04 19.58 -7.27
C GLU A 72 -9.55 18.24 -6.70
N SER A 73 -8.33 17.83 -7.07
CA SER A 73 -7.69 16.64 -6.52
C SER A 73 -7.43 16.81 -5.02
N LEU A 74 -6.89 17.96 -4.62
CA LEU A 74 -6.57 18.29 -3.23
C LEU A 74 -7.82 18.31 -2.33
N GLU A 75 -8.89 18.99 -2.75
CA GLU A 75 -10.16 19.04 -2.01
C GLU A 75 -10.75 17.64 -1.78
N ARG A 76 -10.64 16.75 -2.79
CA ARG A 76 -11.10 15.37 -2.67
C ARG A 76 -10.24 14.54 -1.72
N PHE A 77 -8.93 14.76 -1.67
CA PHE A 77 -8.08 14.14 -0.67
C PHE A 77 -8.41 14.63 0.74
N ASP A 78 -8.66 15.92 0.94
CA ASP A 78 -9.07 16.48 2.24
C ASP A 78 -10.40 15.87 2.72
N LEU A 79 -11.38 15.74 1.82
CA LEU A 79 -12.63 15.04 2.09
C LEU A 79 -12.39 13.58 2.48
N PHE A 80 -11.55 12.87 1.73
CA PHE A 80 -11.23 11.47 2.01
C PHE A 80 -10.54 11.29 3.36
N ILE A 81 -9.57 12.14 3.70
CA ILE A 81 -8.90 12.17 5.01
C ILE A 81 -9.94 12.32 6.11
N ARG A 82 -10.83 13.31 5.99
CA ARG A 82 -11.88 13.56 6.99
C ARG A 82 -12.75 12.33 7.19
N VAL A 83 -13.29 11.76 6.11
CA VAL A 83 -14.19 10.59 6.20
C VAL A 83 -13.46 9.39 6.81
N CYS A 84 -12.22 9.12 6.41
CA CYS A 84 -11.42 8.03 6.99
C CYS A 84 -11.18 8.24 8.50
N CYS A 85 -10.78 9.44 8.91
CA CYS A 85 -10.55 9.76 10.32
C CYS A 85 -11.83 9.66 11.15
N GLU A 86 -12.95 10.19 10.67
CA GLU A 86 -14.27 10.09 11.34
C GLU A 86 -14.69 8.62 11.52
N ASN A 87 -14.50 7.79 10.49
CA ASN A 87 -14.78 6.36 10.57
C ASN A 87 -13.80 5.63 11.51
N ALA A 88 -12.58 6.14 11.72
CA ALA A 88 -11.64 5.57 12.67
C ALA A 88 -11.90 6.01 14.13
N SER A 89 -12.37 7.24 14.35
CA SER A 89 -12.50 7.87 15.67
C SER A 89 -13.88 7.72 16.32
N GLY A 90 -14.96 7.65 15.52
CA GLY A 90 -16.30 8.02 15.98
C GLY A 90 -17.17 6.93 16.61
N THR A 91 -17.21 5.72 16.05
CA THR A 91 -18.16 4.66 16.45
C THR A 91 -17.80 3.27 15.91
N PHE A 92 -16.61 3.12 15.31
CA PHE A 92 -16.27 1.88 14.63
C PHE A 92 -16.00 0.75 15.61
N THR A 93 -16.90 -0.23 15.62
CA THR A 93 -16.81 -1.45 16.44
C THR A 93 -16.26 -2.65 15.67
N GLY A 94 -15.74 -2.43 14.45
CA GLY A 94 -15.16 -3.50 13.64
C GLY A 94 -13.75 -3.87 14.10
N PRO A 95 -13.10 -4.81 13.38
CA PRO A 95 -11.75 -5.27 13.71
C PRO A 95 -10.72 -4.13 13.69
N VAL A 96 -9.77 -4.18 14.61
CA VAL A 96 -8.70 -3.16 14.76
C VAL A 96 -7.91 -2.98 13.47
N GLU A 97 -7.75 -4.03 12.66
CA GLU A 97 -7.12 -4.00 11.35
C GLU A 97 -7.80 -3.05 10.38
N VAL A 98 -9.14 -2.99 10.40
CA VAL A 98 -9.90 -2.12 9.51
C VAL A 98 -9.83 -0.67 9.99
N LYS A 99 -9.81 -0.45 11.31
CA LYS A 99 -9.55 0.88 11.88
C LYS A 99 -8.15 1.38 11.48
N ALA A 100 -7.13 0.53 11.60
CA ALA A 100 -5.77 0.87 11.20
C ALA A 100 -5.66 1.10 9.68
N LEU A 101 -6.37 0.32 8.85
CA LEU A 101 -6.45 0.56 7.41
C LEU A 101 -7.06 1.91 7.06
N LEU A 102 -8.11 2.34 7.76
CA LEU A 102 -8.72 3.65 7.54
C LEU A 102 -7.74 4.80 7.85
N LEU A 103 -7.01 4.71 8.96
CA LEU A 103 -5.97 5.68 9.32
C LEU A 103 -4.81 5.67 8.31
N HIS A 104 -4.36 4.49 7.88
CA HIS A 104 -3.33 4.36 6.85
C HIS A 104 -3.78 4.92 5.49
N ASN A 105 -5.04 4.74 5.13
CA ASN A 105 -5.62 5.32 3.93
C ASN A 105 -5.62 6.86 4.02
N ALA A 106 -6.02 7.43 5.17
CA ALA A 106 -5.89 8.87 5.41
C ALA A 106 -4.43 9.34 5.32
N ALA A 107 -3.49 8.61 5.93
CA ALA A 107 -2.06 8.90 5.83
C ALA A 107 -1.57 8.90 4.37
N SER A 108 -2.03 7.95 3.56
CA SER A 108 -1.69 7.87 2.14
C SER A 108 -2.20 9.09 1.37
N ALA A 109 -3.37 9.61 1.71
CA ALA A 109 -3.90 10.84 1.12
C ALA A 109 -3.16 12.10 1.58
N CYS A 110 -2.53 12.08 2.75
CA CYS A 110 -1.66 13.15 3.24
C CYS A 110 -0.33 13.26 2.47
N ALA A 111 0.10 12.22 1.75
CA ALA A 111 1.40 12.22 1.09
C ALA A 111 1.59 13.42 0.16
N LYS A 112 2.83 13.94 0.06
CA LYS A 112 3.18 15.17 -0.69
C LYS A 112 2.70 15.18 -2.15
N HIS A 113 2.72 14.01 -2.80
CA HIS A 113 2.25 13.85 -4.18
C HIS A 113 0.72 13.69 -4.29
N ASN A 114 0.00 13.70 -3.16
CA ASN A 114 -1.44 13.53 -3.04
C ASN A 114 -2.10 14.77 -2.44
N GLY A 115 -1.90 15.06 -1.16
CA GLY A 115 -2.63 16.06 -0.41
C GLY A 115 -1.80 17.23 0.10
N ASN A 116 -2.44 18.15 0.82
CA ASN A 116 -1.84 19.36 1.37
C ASN A 116 -1.33 19.19 2.81
N HIS A 117 -1.37 17.97 3.34
CA HIS A 117 -1.08 17.68 4.74
C HIS A 117 0.09 16.69 4.96
N PRO A 118 1.23 16.85 4.26
CA PRO A 118 2.35 15.89 4.38
C PRO A 118 2.85 15.74 5.82
N GLU A 119 2.72 16.78 6.65
CA GLU A 119 3.06 16.76 8.07
C GLU A 119 2.23 15.76 8.89
N ARG A 120 1.07 15.33 8.38
CA ARG A 120 0.18 14.38 9.06
C ARG A 120 0.39 12.93 8.61
N GLN A 121 1.18 12.67 7.57
CA GLN A 121 1.34 11.33 7.01
C GLN A 121 1.93 10.36 8.03
N ASP A 122 3.07 10.70 8.64
CA ASP A 122 3.72 9.83 9.61
C ASP A 122 2.86 9.67 10.87
N ALA A 123 2.34 10.77 11.44
CA ALA A 123 1.50 10.73 12.62
C ALA A 123 0.28 9.79 12.50
N LEU A 124 -0.40 9.78 11.34
CA LEU A 124 -1.54 8.89 11.10
C LEU A 124 -1.11 7.42 10.92
N ASN A 125 0.04 7.17 10.29
CA ASN A 125 0.59 5.83 10.16
C ASN A 125 1.10 5.30 11.51
N GLU A 126 1.72 6.14 12.33
CA GLU A 126 2.15 5.82 13.68
C GLU A 126 0.95 5.45 14.56
N GLU A 127 -0.12 6.26 14.54
CA GLU A 127 -1.36 5.93 15.26
C GLU A 127 -1.92 4.57 14.81
N ALA A 128 -1.96 4.32 13.50
CA ALA A 128 -2.43 3.05 12.96
C ALA A 128 -1.53 1.86 13.37
N TYR A 129 -0.23 2.08 13.43
CA TYR A 129 0.76 1.08 13.81
C TYR A 129 0.74 0.77 15.31
N ASP A 130 0.53 1.77 16.15
CA ASP A 130 0.39 1.63 17.61
C ASP A 130 -0.87 0.85 17.97
N LEU A 131 -1.99 1.15 17.29
CA LEU A 131 -3.24 0.38 17.44
C LEU A 131 -3.02 -1.11 17.18
N LEU A 132 -2.24 -1.45 16.15
CA LEU A 132 -1.92 -2.84 15.82
C LEU A 132 -0.90 -3.46 16.77
N SER A 133 0.05 -2.67 17.26
CA SER A 133 1.06 -3.12 18.22
C SER A 133 0.45 -3.47 19.58
N GLY A 134 -0.65 -2.81 19.97
CA GLY A 134 -1.43 -3.10 21.17
C GLY A 134 -2.24 -4.40 21.14
N VAL A 135 -2.35 -5.08 19.99
CA VAL A 135 -3.04 -6.37 19.88
C VAL A 135 -2.21 -7.46 20.54
N PHE A 136 -2.77 -8.20 21.51
CA PHE A 136 -2.07 -9.33 22.15
C PHE A 136 -1.72 -10.41 21.13
N GLU A 137 -0.58 -11.07 21.36
CA GLU A 137 0.00 -12.05 20.43
C GLU A 137 -0.98 -13.16 20.02
N ASP A 138 -1.75 -13.70 20.98
CA ASP A 138 -2.73 -14.76 20.73
C ASP A 138 -3.88 -14.35 19.78
N TYR A 139 -4.10 -13.04 19.58
CA TYR A 139 -5.11 -12.50 18.67
C TYR A 139 -4.53 -12.02 17.33
N ARG A 140 -3.22 -12.17 17.12
CA ARG A 140 -2.56 -11.74 15.87
C ARG A 140 -2.76 -12.80 14.78
N GLY A 141 -3.75 -12.57 13.93
CA GLY A 141 -4.04 -13.42 12.78
C GLY A 141 -3.38 -12.95 11.47
N PRO A 142 -3.67 -13.65 10.35
CA PRO A 142 -3.19 -13.25 9.04
C PRO A 142 -3.65 -11.85 8.59
N ALA A 143 -4.86 -11.43 8.99
CA ALA A 143 -5.36 -10.08 8.69
C ALA A 143 -4.51 -9.00 9.39
N TRP A 144 -4.24 -9.18 10.69
CA TRP A 144 -3.35 -8.33 11.47
C TRP A 144 -1.98 -8.21 10.80
N TRP A 145 -1.38 -9.34 10.42
CA TRP A 145 -0.05 -9.35 9.80
C TRP A 145 -0.03 -8.56 8.49
N VAL A 146 -1.06 -8.71 7.64
CA VAL A 146 -1.17 -7.98 6.36
C VAL A 146 -1.21 -6.48 6.59
N VAL A 147 -2.03 -6.00 7.53
CA VAL A 147 -2.18 -4.57 7.78
C VAL A 147 -0.96 -3.99 8.49
N ARG A 148 -0.50 -4.64 9.57
CA ARG A 148 0.65 -4.17 10.34
C ARG A 148 1.89 -4.09 9.47
N THR A 149 2.14 -5.09 8.63
CA THR A 149 3.32 -5.10 7.76
C THR A 149 3.20 -4.05 6.65
N LYS A 150 2.02 -3.87 6.05
CA LYS A 150 1.79 -2.80 5.05
C LYS A 150 2.14 -1.42 5.60
N ILE A 151 1.65 -1.10 6.80
CA ILE A 151 1.87 0.18 7.48
C ILE A 151 3.31 0.31 7.95
N GLY A 152 3.82 -0.72 8.64
CA GLY A 152 5.17 -0.75 9.18
C GLY A 152 6.23 -0.55 8.10
N VAL A 153 6.09 -1.19 6.95
CA VAL A 153 7.01 -0.97 5.82
C VAL A 153 6.96 0.48 5.32
N GLY A 154 5.80 1.12 5.27
CA GLY A 154 5.72 2.54 4.93
C GLY A 154 6.44 3.45 5.94
N LEU A 155 6.37 3.13 7.23
CA LEU A 155 7.10 3.83 8.29
C LEU A 155 8.61 3.56 8.24
N MET A 156 9.03 2.36 7.84
CA MET A 156 10.45 2.05 7.58
C MET A 156 10.96 2.87 6.39
N GLU A 157 10.16 3.03 5.34
CA GLU A 157 10.52 3.81 4.15
C GLU A 157 10.67 5.32 4.46
N SER A 158 9.86 5.87 5.37
CA SER A 158 9.98 7.27 5.81
C SER A 158 11.08 7.48 6.87
N GLY A 159 11.59 6.40 7.47
CA GLY A 159 12.55 6.45 8.57
C GLY A 159 11.91 6.75 9.94
N ALA A 160 10.57 6.74 10.03
CA ALA A 160 9.84 6.91 11.29
C ALA A 160 10.08 5.75 12.27
N ILE A 161 10.31 4.53 11.74
CA ILE A 161 10.76 3.38 12.53
C ILE A 161 12.03 2.76 11.96
N ALA A 162 12.75 1.99 12.78
CA ALA A 162 13.96 1.31 12.37
C ALA A 162 13.68 0.31 11.22
N PHE A 163 14.55 0.31 10.21
CA PHE A 163 14.43 -0.57 9.07
C PHE A 163 14.70 -2.04 9.48
N ASN A 164 13.72 -2.92 9.26
CA ASN A 164 13.86 -4.36 9.48
C ASN A 164 13.85 -5.09 8.13
N GLU A 165 15.05 -5.43 7.64
CA GLU A 165 15.23 -6.09 6.34
C GLU A 165 14.45 -7.41 6.23
N GLY A 166 14.40 -8.21 7.29
CA GLY A 166 13.72 -9.50 7.29
C GLY A 166 12.22 -9.36 7.08
N GLU A 167 11.57 -8.47 7.84
CA GLU A 167 10.15 -8.17 7.70
C GLU A 167 9.84 -7.52 6.34
N TYR A 168 10.71 -6.62 5.87
CA TYR A 168 10.55 -5.97 4.57
C TYR A 168 10.61 -6.98 3.42
N CYS A 169 11.59 -7.90 3.43
CA CYS A 169 11.72 -8.95 2.43
C CYS A 169 10.52 -9.91 2.44
N GLN A 170 10.04 -10.30 3.63
CA GLN A 170 8.84 -11.12 3.75
C GLN A 170 7.62 -10.45 3.13
N TYR A 171 7.50 -9.12 3.28
CA TYR A 171 6.42 -8.36 2.67
C TYR A 171 6.53 -8.27 1.15
N LEU A 172 7.74 -8.08 0.61
CA LEU A 172 7.97 -8.11 -0.84
C LEU A 172 7.58 -9.47 -1.44
N ASP A 173 8.01 -10.57 -0.82
CA ASP A 173 7.65 -11.91 -1.26
C ASP A 173 6.13 -12.13 -1.22
N PHE A 174 5.46 -11.64 -0.17
CA PHE A 174 4.02 -11.66 -0.08
C PHE A 174 3.35 -10.83 -1.18
N MET A 175 3.84 -9.60 -1.44
CA MET A 175 3.32 -8.75 -2.51
C MET A 175 3.47 -9.38 -3.89
N ARG A 176 4.58 -10.09 -4.14
CA ARG A 176 4.79 -10.90 -5.33
C ARG A 176 3.74 -12.02 -5.41
N GLU A 177 3.54 -12.78 -4.33
CA GLU A 177 2.54 -13.87 -4.28
C GLU A 177 1.10 -13.36 -4.48
N THR A 178 0.79 -12.15 -4.00
CA THR A 178 -0.53 -11.52 -4.13
C THR A 178 -0.66 -10.56 -5.31
N GLN A 179 0.33 -10.51 -6.21
CA GLN A 179 0.28 -9.70 -7.42
C GLN A 179 -0.02 -8.21 -7.15
N SER A 180 0.64 -7.64 -6.13
CA SER A 180 0.40 -6.25 -5.73
C SER A 180 0.98 -5.28 -6.75
N LYS A 181 0.17 -4.28 -7.13
CA LYS A 181 0.58 -3.21 -8.05
C LYS A 181 1.72 -2.33 -7.55
N ASP A 182 1.95 -2.32 -6.24
CA ASP A 182 2.94 -1.49 -5.58
C ASP A 182 4.29 -2.22 -5.41
N HIS A 183 4.40 -3.47 -5.88
CA HIS A 183 5.57 -4.32 -5.64
C HIS A 183 6.85 -3.72 -6.25
N ALA A 184 6.82 -3.31 -7.53
CA ALA A 184 7.99 -2.71 -8.18
C ALA A 184 8.52 -1.47 -7.43
N GLY A 185 7.63 -0.59 -6.95
CA GLY A 185 8.04 0.60 -6.20
C GLY A 185 8.74 0.26 -4.89
N ARG A 186 8.31 -0.80 -4.19
CA ARG A 186 8.95 -1.22 -2.93
C ARG A 186 10.23 -2.02 -3.15
N VAL A 187 10.33 -2.75 -4.26
CA VAL A 187 11.58 -3.35 -4.72
C VAL A 187 12.60 -2.25 -5.01
N GLU A 188 12.20 -1.19 -5.74
CA GLU A 188 13.05 -0.01 -6.02
C GLU A 188 13.61 0.59 -4.73
N PHE A 189 12.75 0.86 -3.75
CA PHE A 189 13.19 1.38 -2.45
C PHE A 189 14.22 0.47 -1.79
N TYR A 190 13.95 -0.84 -1.73
CA TYR A 190 14.83 -1.77 -1.05
C TYR A 190 16.19 -1.92 -1.75
N MET A 191 16.23 -1.88 -3.09
CA MET A 191 17.50 -1.88 -3.81
C MET A 191 18.30 -0.61 -3.53
N ARG A 192 17.66 0.57 -3.52
CA ARG A 192 18.30 1.84 -3.13
C ARG A 192 18.83 1.79 -1.71
N TRP A 193 18.08 1.21 -0.79
CA TRP A 193 18.52 1.00 0.59
C TRP A 193 19.76 0.11 0.63
N LEU A 194 19.78 -1.04 -0.02
CA LEU A 194 20.97 -1.91 -0.08
C LEU A 194 22.20 -1.19 -0.65
N VAL A 195 22.02 -0.43 -1.74
CA VAL A 195 23.10 0.38 -2.33
C VAL A 195 23.61 1.43 -1.35
N SER A 196 22.73 2.12 -0.62
CA SER A 196 23.12 3.09 0.42
C SER A 196 23.90 2.46 1.57
N GLN A 197 23.70 1.17 1.82
CA GLN A 197 24.47 0.39 2.81
C GLN A 197 25.79 -0.16 2.25
N GLY A 198 26.11 0.12 0.98
CA GLY A 198 27.30 -0.40 0.28
C GLY A 198 27.15 -1.85 -0.21
N ASN A 199 25.95 -2.43 -0.16
CA ASN A 199 25.68 -3.83 -0.50
C ASN A 199 25.21 -3.99 -1.95
N LEU A 200 26.02 -3.53 -2.91
CA LEU A 200 25.68 -3.54 -4.34
C LEU A 200 25.40 -4.95 -4.87
N ASP A 201 26.24 -5.93 -4.55
CA ASP A 201 26.08 -7.31 -5.03
C ASP A 201 24.79 -7.97 -4.49
N ALA A 202 24.43 -7.65 -3.25
CA ALA A 202 23.17 -8.12 -2.66
C ALA A 202 21.96 -7.52 -3.37
N ALA A 203 22.02 -6.22 -3.72
CA ALA A 203 20.98 -5.57 -4.50
C ALA A 203 20.81 -6.26 -5.87
N LYS A 204 21.92 -6.55 -6.56
CA LYS A 204 21.88 -7.26 -7.85
C LYS A 204 21.24 -8.63 -7.74
N ALA A 205 21.72 -9.46 -6.81
CA ALA A 205 21.19 -10.80 -6.62
C ALA A 205 19.70 -10.82 -6.30
N ARG A 206 19.24 -9.92 -5.40
CA ARG A 206 17.83 -9.82 -5.01
C ARG A 206 16.95 -9.31 -6.14
N LEU A 207 17.42 -8.34 -6.92
CA LEU A 207 16.64 -7.81 -8.03
C LEU A 207 16.33 -8.91 -9.06
N THR A 208 17.31 -9.73 -9.42
CA THR A 208 17.13 -10.88 -10.33
C THR A 208 16.01 -11.83 -9.88
N ASP A 209 15.85 -12.06 -8.57
CA ASP A 209 14.81 -12.95 -8.04
C ASP A 209 13.38 -12.37 -8.16
N TRP A 210 13.25 -11.05 -8.20
CA TRP A 210 11.96 -10.35 -8.16
C TRP A 210 11.50 -9.78 -9.51
N VAL A 211 12.40 -9.59 -10.49
CA VAL A 211 12.06 -8.98 -11.80
C VAL A 211 11.16 -9.83 -12.68
N ARG A 212 11.24 -11.18 -12.56
CA ARG A 212 10.54 -12.14 -13.45
C ARG A 212 9.02 -11.98 -13.57
N LEU A 213 8.38 -11.23 -12.67
CA LEU A 213 6.93 -11.08 -12.60
C LEU A 213 6.46 -9.62 -12.49
N LEU A 214 7.36 -8.63 -12.60
CA LEU A 214 7.01 -7.23 -12.38
C LEU A 214 6.08 -6.67 -13.46
N ASP A 215 6.31 -7.04 -14.73
CA ASP A 215 5.54 -6.56 -15.89
C ASP A 215 4.07 -6.96 -15.88
N ILE A 216 3.71 -8.00 -15.14
CA ILE A 216 2.33 -8.51 -15.13
C ILE A 216 1.46 -7.72 -14.13
N TRP A 217 2.06 -7.21 -13.05
CA TRP A 217 1.28 -6.81 -11.87
C TRP A 217 1.52 -5.37 -11.44
N SER A 218 2.74 -4.85 -11.62
CA SER A 218 3.11 -3.55 -11.06
C SER A 218 2.63 -2.39 -11.92
N ALA A 219 2.43 -1.23 -11.30
CA ALA A 219 2.09 -0.02 -12.05
C ALA A 219 3.23 0.35 -13.03
N PRO A 220 2.95 0.67 -14.32
CA PRO A 220 3.99 0.86 -15.33
C PRO A 220 5.04 1.92 -14.97
N ASN A 221 4.61 3.00 -14.32
CA ASN A 221 5.51 4.06 -13.87
C ASN A 221 6.43 3.64 -12.72
N GLN A 222 6.08 2.63 -11.93
CA GLN A 222 6.96 2.08 -10.90
C GLN A 222 7.97 1.11 -11.50
N ILE A 223 7.56 0.31 -12.48
CA ILE A 223 8.46 -0.56 -13.25
C ILE A 223 9.51 0.28 -13.95
N GLU A 224 9.10 1.37 -14.61
CA GLU A 224 10.02 2.25 -15.32
C GLU A 224 11.06 2.88 -14.40
N ARG A 225 10.67 3.34 -13.21
CA ARG A 225 11.65 3.87 -12.24
C ARG A 225 12.62 2.80 -11.76
N LEU A 226 12.15 1.58 -11.56
CA LEU A 226 13.01 0.46 -11.20
C LEU A 226 13.98 0.11 -12.34
N ARG A 227 13.53 0.14 -13.61
CA ARG A 227 14.40 -0.02 -14.80
C ARG A 227 15.51 1.01 -14.81
N LEU A 228 15.15 2.28 -14.75
CA LEU A 228 16.11 3.39 -14.76
C LEU A 228 17.11 3.31 -13.60
N PHE A 229 16.65 2.89 -12.41
CA PHE A 229 17.53 2.67 -11.28
C PHE A 229 18.46 1.47 -11.50
N ALA A 230 17.96 0.34 -11.98
CA ALA A 230 18.73 -0.86 -12.22
C ALA A 230 19.83 -0.62 -13.27
N GLU A 231 19.50 0.05 -14.38
CA GLU A 231 20.47 0.40 -15.42
C GLU A 231 21.50 1.41 -14.92
N GLY A 232 21.05 2.49 -14.26
CA GLY A 232 21.91 3.60 -13.86
C GLY A 232 22.82 3.30 -12.67
N GLU A 233 22.31 2.61 -11.65
CA GLU A 233 23.00 2.44 -10.36
C GLU A 233 23.52 1.00 -10.16
N LEU A 234 22.84 0.01 -10.74
CA LEU A 234 23.28 -1.39 -10.64
C LEU A 234 24.03 -1.87 -11.89
N GLY A 235 23.92 -1.16 -13.02
CA GLY A 235 24.43 -1.65 -14.30
C GLY A 235 23.77 -2.96 -14.72
N MET A 236 22.49 -3.13 -14.40
CA MET A 236 21.68 -4.30 -14.75
C MET A 236 20.62 -3.92 -15.78
N ASP A 237 20.48 -4.77 -16.79
CA ASP A 237 19.33 -4.77 -17.68
C ASP A 237 18.31 -5.78 -17.13
N ILE A 238 17.22 -5.28 -16.56
CA ILE A 238 16.20 -6.13 -15.94
C ILE A 238 15.31 -6.85 -16.95
N ASP A 239 15.30 -6.44 -18.22
CA ASP A 239 14.57 -7.15 -19.27
C ASP A 239 15.36 -8.40 -19.74
N ASN A 240 16.65 -8.48 -19.40
CA ASN A 240 17.56 -9.59 -19.71
C ASN A 240 18.00 -10.41 -18.47
N ALA A 241 17.40 -10.16 -17.29
CA ALA A 241 17.78 -10.75 -15.99
C ALA A 241 16.95 -11.98 -15.56
#